data_AF-A0A9E0YD88-F1
#
_entry.id   AF-A0A9E0YD88-F1
#
_cell.length_a   1.000
_cell.length_b   1.000
_cell.length_c   1.000
_cell.angle_alpha   90.00
_cell.angle_beta   90.00
_cell.angle_gamma   90.00
#
_symmetry.space_group_name_H-M   'P 1'
#
loop_
_entity.id
_entity.type
_entity.pdbx_description
1 polymer ?
#
loop_
_entity_poly.entity_id
_entity_poly.type
_entity_poly.pdbx_seq_one_letter_code
_entity_poly.pdbx_strand_id
1 'polypeptide(L)'
;MAKEKDGWARFRERENERVEEERSRLQEEMRKIDPKVKLGETTTTDQVLIELLTKCEVMMEQITNLYGMWIQGLERTPPTVQRKHLEDLILKIQAAPKPTANLRFRVNEFHTKYNTYKDKWDRLLKDVEAGKVVVKRKSVSGS
;
A
#
# COMPACT_ATOMS: atom_id res chain seq x y z
N MET A 1 -59.42 27.40 29.90
CA MET A 1 -57.99 27.22 29.54
C MET A 1 -57.85 25.96 28.71
N ALA A 2 -57.54 26.06 27.39
CA ALA A 2 -56.92 25.00 26.57
C ALA A 2 -56.97 25.39 25.08
N LYS A 3 -56.01 26.18 24.60
CA LYS A 3 -55.73 26.34 23.15
C LYS A 3 -54.23 26.52 22.94
N GLU A 4 -53.45 25.46 23.17
CA GLU A 4 -52.00 25.52 22.92
C GLU A 4 -51.34 24.16 22.63
N LYS A 5 -52.07 23.21 22.04
CA LYS A 5 -51.54 21.86 21.74
C LYS A 5 -51.54 21.45 20.27
N ASP A 6 -51.71 22.38 19.33
CA ASP A 6 -51.90 22.02 17.90
C ASP A 6 -50.86 22.65 16.92
N GLY A 7 -49.95 23.50 17.42
CA GLY A 7 -48.88 24.08 16.59
C GLY A 7 -47.71 23.12 16.35
N TRP A 8 -47.33 22.37 17.39
CA TRP A 8 -46.20 21.45 17.37
C TRP A 8 -46.45 20.17 16.56
N ALA A 9 -47.72 19.75 16.42
CA ALA A 9 -48.10 18.60 15.61
C ALA A 9 -47.93 18.90 14.11
N ARG A 10 -48.49 20.03 13.66
CA ARG A 10 -48.36 20.52 12.28
C ARG A 10 -46.95 20.95 11.90
N PHE A 11 -46.15 21.41 12.87
CA PHE A 11 -44.74 21.69 12.65
C PHE A 11 -43.93 20.39 12.49
N ARG A 12 -44.14 19.40 13.37
CA ARG A 12 -43.49 18.09 13.26
C ARG A 12 -43.89 17.32 12.00
N GLU A 13 -45.16 17.39 11.60
CA GLU A 13 -45.64 16.73 10.38
C GLU A 13 -44.98 17.33 9.14
N ARG A 14 -44.86 18.66 9.06
CA ARG A 14 -44.13 19.34 7.98
C ARG A 14 -42.63 19.06 8.00
N GLU A 15 -42.00 19.01 9.16
CA GLU A 15 -40.58 18.62 9.28
C GLU A 15 -40.39 17.15 8.85
N ASN A 16 -41.28 16.25 9.25
CA ASN A 16 -41.21 14.84 8.89
C ASN A 16 -41.45 14.63 7.39
N GLU A 17 -42.36 15.41 6.78
CA GLU A 17 -42.61 15.43 5.35
C GLU A 17 -41.38 15.93 4.57
N ARG A 18 -40.73 17.00 5.03
CA ARG A 18 -39.46 17.50 4.44
C ARG A 18 -38.34 16.48 4.55
N VAL A 19 -38.22 15.81 5.68
CA VAL A 19 -37.23 14.74 5.90
C VAL A 19 -37.52 13.54 5.01
N GLU A 20 -38.78 13.16 4.82
CA GLU A 20 -39.15 12.04 3.95
C GLU A 20 -39.01 12.38 2.47
N GLU A 21 -39.26 13.64 2.08
CA GLU A 21 -38.95 14.17 0.75
C GLU A 21 -37.45 14.17 0.47
N GLU A 22 -36.64 14.63 1.43
CA GLU A 22 -35.18 14.62 1.33
C GLU A 22 -34.63 13.19 1.26
N ARG A 23 -35.15 12.29 2.09
CA ARG A 23 -34.82 10.87 2.07
C ARG A 23 -35.22 10.22 0.76
N SER A 24 -36.39 10.54 0.23
CA SER A 24 -36.87 10.06 -1.08
C SER A 24 -36.01 10.58 -2.22
N ARG A 25 -35.59 11.85 -2.19
CA ARG A 25 -34.65 12.43 -3.16
C ARG A 25 -33.29 11.76 -3.10
N LEU A 26 -32.75 11.55 -1.91
CA LEU A 26 -31.47 10.85 -1.71
C LEU A 26 -31.56 9.41 -2.21
N GLN A 27 -32.67 8.73 -1.96
CA GLN A 27 -32.90 7.35 -2.42
C GLN A 27 -33.05 7.28 -3.95
N GLU A 28 -33.71 8.25 -4.56
CA GLU A 28 -33.83 8.44 -6.01
C GLU A 28 -32.46 8.75 -6.65
N GLU A 29 -31.65 9.63 -6.05
CA GLU A 29 -30.28 9.92 -6.48
C GLU A 29 -29.39 8.69 -6.36
N MET A 30 -29.46 7.96 -5.25
CA MET A 30 -28.72 6.70 -5.06
C MET A 30 -29.12 5.63 -6.10
N ARG A 31 -30.37 5.62 -6.56
CA ARG A 31 -30.86 4.71 -7.60
C ARG A 31 -30.37 5.10 -9.00
N LYS A 32 -30.06 6.38 -9.23
CA LYS A 32 -29.48 6.90 -10.49
C LYS A 32 -27.97 6.72 -10.59
N ILE A 33 -27.30 6.36 -9.49
CA ILE A 33 -25.88 5.99 -9.53
C ILE A 33 -25.76 4.63 -10.24
N ASP A 34 -25.26 4.67 -11.47
CA ASP A 34 -25.02 3.49 -12.29
C ASP A 34 -24.05 2.52 -11.59
N PRO A 35 -24.45 1.28 -11.26
CA PRO A 35 -23.57 0.33 -10.54
C PRO A 35 -22.34 -0.07 -11.35
N LYS A 36 -22.35 0.14 -12.68
CA LYS A 36 -21.19 -0.06 -13.56
C LYS A 36 -20.10 1.00 -13.39
N VAL A 37 -20.43 2.23 -12.98
CA VAL A 37 -19.45 3.32 -12.82
C VAL A 37 -18.49 3.03 -11.66
N LYS A 38 -18.96 2.40 -10.57
CA LYS A 38 -18.08 1.98 -9.44
C LYS A 38 -17.19 0.76 -9.74
N LEU A 39 -17.58 -0.09 -10.69
CA LEU A 39 -16.86 -1.32 -11.02
C LEU A 39 -15.66 -1.06 -11.95
N GLY A 40 -15.69 0.01 -12.75
CA GLY A 40 -14.64 0.37 -13.69
C GLY A 40 -13.42 1.05 -13.05
N GLU A 41 -13.62 2.07 -12.22
CA GLU A 41 -12.52 2.87 -11.65
C GLU A 41 -11.71 2.17 -10.56
N THR A 42 -12.36 1.32 -9.76
CA THR A 42 -11.70 0.56 -8.68
C THR A 42 -10.80 -0.54 -9.24
N THR A 43 -11.22 -1.20 -10.32
CA THR A 43 -10.45 -2.24 -11.00
C THR A 43 -9.12 -1.69 -11.55
N THR A 44 -9.11 -0.48 -12.11
CA THR A 44 -7.89 0.15 -12.62
C THR A 44 -6.91 0.47 -11.49
N THR A 45 -7.39 0.98 -10.35
CA THR A 45 -6.54 1.31 -9.20
C THR A 45 -5.96 0.05 -8.55
N ASP A 46 -6.79 -0.99 -8.39
CA ASP A 46 -6.36 -2.28 -7.86
C ASP A 46 -5.29 -2.93 -8.77
N GLN A 47 -5.48 -2.86 -10.08
CA GLN A 47 -4.52 -3.39 -11.06
C GLN A 47 -3.17 -2.66 -10.99
N VAL A 48 -3.18 -1.33 -10.89
CA VAL A 48 -1.95 -0.53 -10.73
C VAL A 48 -1.21 -0.92 -9.45
N LEU A 49 -1.92 -1.17 -8.35
CA LEU A 49 -1.29 -1.60 -7.11
C LEU A 49 -0.69 -3.01 -7.23
N ILE A 50 -1.38 -3.93 -7.89
CA ILE A 50 -0.88 -5.28 -8.16
C ILE A 50 0.40 -5.22 -9.00
N GLU A 51 0.43 -4.44 -10.07
CA GLU A 51 1.64 -4.26 -10.89
C GLU A 51 2.79 -3.63 -10.10
N LEU A 52 2.49 -2.68 -9.22
CA LEU A 52 3.49 -2.08 -8.34
C LEU A 52 4.07 -3.10 -7.35
N LEU A 53 3.24 -3.98 -6.79
CA LEU A 53 3.69 -5.10 -5.95
C LEU A 53 4.65 -6.00 -6.74
N THR A 54 4.28 -6.42 -7.95
CA THR A 54 5.14 -7.25 -8.80
C THR A 54 6.47 -6.57 -9.12
N LYS A 55 6.47 -5.27 -9.43
CA LYS A 55 7.71 -4.50 -9.64
C LYS A 55 8.59 -4.50 -8.39
N CYS A 56 8.00 -4.31 -7.22
CA CYS A 56 8.74 -4.35 -5.95
C CYS A 56 9.34 -5.74 -5.68
N GLU A 57 8.65 -6.83 -6.06
CA GLU A 57 9.19 -8.18 -5.96
C GLU A 57 10.44 -8.38 -6.82
N VAL A 58 10.41 -7.92 -8.07
CA VAL A 58 11.58 -7.96 -8.95
C VAL A 58 12.72 -7.13 -8.36
N MET A 59 12.43 -5.97 -7.78
CA MET A 59 13.44 -5.13 -7.11
C MET A 59 14.07 -5.83 -5.90
N MET A 60 13.32 -6.61 -5.11
CA MET A 60 13.89 -7.40 -4.00
C MET A 60 14.95 -8.40 -4.50
N GLU A 61 14.67 -9.08 -5.60
CA GLU A 61 15.63 -10.02 -6.21
C GLU A 61 16.86 -9.28 -6.75
N GLN A 62 16.65 -8.14 -7.42
CA GLN A 62 17.75 -7.29 -7.91
C GLN A 62 18.65 -6.81 -6.77
N ILE A 63 18.08 -6.33 -5.66
CA ILE A 63 18.85 -5.90 -4.47
C ILE A 63 19.66 -7.07 -3.91
N THR A 64 19.06 -8.27 -3.86
CA THR A 64 19.76 -9.47 -3.40
C THR A 64 20.96 -9.81 -4.30
N ASN A 65 20.80 -9.67 -5.61
CA ASN A 65 21.89 -9.87 -6.57
C ASN A 65 22.99 -8.81 -6.40
N LEU A 66 22.63 -7.55 -6.18
CA LEU A 66 23.58 -6.46 -5.91
C LEU A 66 24.38 -6.71 -4.62
N TYR A 67 23.74 -7.22 -3.57
CA TYR A 67 24.46 -7.68 -2.38
C TYR A 67 25.47 -8.78 -2.71
N GLY A 68 25.08 -9.74 -3.56
CA GLY A 68 25.98 -10.79 -4.06
C GLY A 68 27.19 -10.21 -4.81
N MET A 69 26.96 -9.27 -5.73
CA MET A 69 28.02 -8.59 -6.49
C MET A 69 28.95 -7.79 -5.58
N TRP A 70 28.40 -7.09 -4.59
CA TRP A 70 29.17 -6.37 -3.58
C TRP A 70 30.07 -7.31 -2.78
N ILE A 71 29.55 -8.43 -2.27
CA ILE A 71 30.35 -9.44 -1.54
C ILE A 71 31.45 -10.02 -2.43
N GLN A 72 31.17 -10.23 -3.71
CA GLN A 72 32.16 -10.70 -4.68
C GLN A 72 33.19 -9.63 -5.07
N GLY A 73 33.02 -8.38 -4.64
CA GLY A 73 33.94 -7.29 -4.96
C GLY A 73 33.73 -6.65 -6.31
N LEU A 74 32.64 -6.98 -7.00
CA LEU A 74 32.27 -6.36 -8.27
C LEU A 74 31.72 -4.95 -8.03
N GLU A 75 31.00 -4.78 -6.91
CA GLU A 75 30.52 -3.48 -6.45
C GLU A 75 31.30 -2.98 -5.24
N ARG A 76 31.53 -1.66 -5.18
CA ARG A 76 32.30 -1.03 -4.10
C ARG A 76 31.48 -0.83 -2.83
N THR A 77 30.20 -0.55 -2.98
CA THR A 77 29.30 -0.19 -1.87
C THR A 77 28.08 -1.11 -1.82
N PRO A 78 27.54 -1.39 -0.62
CA PRO A 78 26.29 -2.13 -0.51
C PRO A 78 25.13 -1.34 -1.17
N PRO A 79 24.09 -2.04 -1.68
CA PRO A 79 22.94 -1.44 -2.40
C PRO A 79 21.95 -0.72 -1.48
N THR A 80 22.44 0.24 -0.70
CA THR A 80 21.65 1.01 0.29
C THR A 80 20.64 1.94 -0.39
N VAL A 81 21.01 2.55 -1.52
CA VAL A 81 20.12 3.44 -2.29
C VAL A 81 18.93 2.67 -2.85
N GLN A 82 19.18 1.50 -3.45
CA GLN A 82 18.14 0.64 -4.00
C GLN A 82 17.23 0.09 -2.90
N ARG A 83 17.78 -0.28 -1.73
CA ARG A 83 16.98 -0.64 -0.55
C ARG A 83 16.07 0.49 -0.09
N LYS A 84 16.61 1.70 0.07
CA LYS A 84 15.82 2.86 0.49
C LYS A 84 14.70 3.16 -0.50
N HIS A 85 14.99 3.07 -1.80
CA HIS A 85 13.97 3.28 -2.83
C HIS A 85 12.84 2.25 -2.75
N LEU A 86 13.17 0.96 -2.53
CA LEU A 86 12.18 -0.08 -2.29
C LEU A 86 11.37 0.21 -1.02
N GLU A 87 12.01 0.60 0.08
CA GLU A 87 11.36 0.96 1.34
C GLU A 87 10.34 2.10 1.16
N ASP A 88 10.72 3.15 0.42
CA ASP A 88 9.82 4.27 0.10
C ASP A 88 8.59 3.80 -0.73
N LEU A 89 8.77 2.87 -1.66
CA LEU A 89 7.66 2.29 -2.42
C LEU A 89 6.74 1.45 -1.54
N ILE A 90 7.29 0.67 -0.62
CA ILE A 90 6.51 -0.16 0.30
C ILE A 90 5.68 0.71 1.23
N LEU A 91 6.22 1.82 1.74
CA LEU A 91 5.47 2.78 2.54
C LEU A 91 4.28 3.35 1.77
N LYS A 92 4.46 3.70 0.50
CA LYS A 92 3.37 4.16 -0.38
C LYS A 92 2.32 3.07 -0.59
N ILE A 93 2.75 1.83 -0.83
CA ILE A 93 1.86 0.68 -0.98
C ILE A 93 1.06 0.46 0.29
N GLN A 94 1.67 0.55 1.48
CA GLN A 94 0.98 0.38 2.75
C GLN A 94 -0.07 1.47 2.98
N ALA A 95 0.26 2.73 2.68
CA ALA A 95 -0.65 3.87 2.81
C ALA A 95 -1.80 3.87 1.80
N ALA A 96 -1.64 3.21 0.64
CA ALA A 96 -2.67 3.16 -0.40
C ALA A 96 -3.94 2.43 0.08
N PRO A 97 -5.15 2.90 -0.29
CA PRO A 97 -6.41 2.26 0.07
C PRO A 97 -6.52 0.84 -0.53
N LYS A 98 -7.15 -0.08 0.22
CA LYS A 98 -7.26 -1.51 -0.15
C LYS A 98 -8.72 -1.95 -0.06
N PRO A 99 -9.57 -1.55 -1.03
CA PRO A 99 -11.01 -1.76 -0.94
C PRO A 99 -11.37 -3.25 -0.90
N THR A 100 -10.68 -4.08 -1.68
CA THR A 100 -11.00 -5.51 -1.82
C THR A 100 -10.22 -6.39 -0.84
N ALA A 101 -10.84 -7.48 -0.38
CA ALA A 101 -10.19 -8.46 0.50
C ALA A 101 -9.01 -9.15 -0.19
N ASN A 102 -9.14 -9.43 -1.49
CA ASN A 102 -8.06 -9.98 -2.31
C ASN A 102 -6.83 -9.05 -2.30
N LEU A 103 -7.01 -7.75 -2.50
CA LEU A 103 -5.89 -6.81 -2.50
C LEU A 103 -5.21 -6.70 -1.13
N ARG A 104 -5.99 -6.71 -0.03
CA ARG A 104 -5.44 -6.77 1.33
C ARG A 104 -4.59 -8.03 1.54
N PHE A 105 -5.08 -9.18 1.10
CA PHE A 105 -4.34 -10.43 1.17
C PHE A 105 -3.02 -10.35 0.40
N ARG A 106 -3.05 -9.89 -0.85
CA ARG A 106 -1.85 -9.73 -1.70
C ARG A 106 -0.80 -8.80 -1.08
N VAL A 107 -1.24 -7.67 -0.53
CA VAL A 107 -0.32 -6.73 0.15
C VAL A 107 0.28 -7.36 1.41
N ASN A 108 -0.49 -8.12 2.19
CA ASN A 108 0.01 -8.80 3.38
C ASN A 108 1.01 -9.92 3.05
N GLU A 109 0.73 -10.70 2.00
CA GLU A 109 1.63 -11.73 1.48
C GLU A 109 2.95 -11.11 1.03
N PHE A 110 2.88 -10.07 0.20
CA PHE A 110 4.05 -9.32 -0.24
C PHE A 110 4.85 -8.74 0.93
N HIS A 111 4.18 -8.16 1.93
CA HIS A 111 4.85 -7.58 3.10
C HIS A 111 5.59 -8.64 3.92
N THR A 112 5.02 -9.84 4.06
CA THR A 112 5.66 -10.98 4.74
C THR A 112 6.92 -11.42 3.99
N LYS A 113 6.84 -11.50 2.65
CA LYS A 113 7.98 -11.79 1.78
C LYS A 113 9.06 -10.71 1.94
N TYR A 114 8.69 -9.44 1.87
CA TYR A 114 9.61 -8.32 2.06
C TYR A 114 10.34 -8.38 3.41
N ASN A 115 9.66 -8.63 4.52
CA ASN A 115 10.31 -8.74 5.82
C ASN A 115 11.35 -9.87 5.86
N THR A 116 11.08 -10.99 5.18
CA THR A 116 12.06 -12.08 5.05
C THR A 116 13.33 -11.63 4.31
N TYR A 117 13.17 -10.89 3.21
CA TYR A 117 14.31 -10.32 2.46
C TYR A 117 15.07 -9.28 3.28
N LYS A 118 14.34 -8.38 3.95
CA LYS A 118 14.90 -7.35 4.83
C LYS A 118 15.77 -7.98 5.94
N ASP A 119 15.24 -8.96 6.66
CA ASP A 119 15.96 -9.68 7.70
C ASP A 119 17.21 -10.37 7.15
N LYS A 120 17.12 -10.97 5.97
CA LYS A 120 18.28 -11.58 5.30
C LYS A 120 19.36 -10.55 5.00
N TRP A 121 19.00 -9.39 4.44
CA TRP A 121 19.97 -8.33 4.15
C TRP A 121 20.56 -7.71 5.42
N ASP A 122 19.76 -7.54 6.48
CA ASP A 122 20.24 -6.99 7.75
C ASP A 122 21.18 -7.95 8.46
N ARG A 123 20.89 -9.25 8.44
CA ARG A 123 21.82 -10.29 8.94
C ARG A 123 23.11 -10.30 8.13
N LEU A 124 23.01 -10.22 6.81
CA LEU A 124 24.17 -10.18 5.93
C LEU A 124 25.10 -9.00 6.24
N LEU A 125 24.54 -7.80 6.43
CA LEU A 125 25.32 -6.63 6.82
C LEU A 125 25.99 -6.83 8.18
N LYS A 126 25.26 -7.34 9.18
CA LYS A 126 25.81 -7.65 10.50
C LYS A 126 26.93 -8.70 10.44
N ASP A 127 26.77 -9.72 9.61
CA ASP A 127 27.78 -10.77 9.46
C ASP A 127 29.03 -10.25 8.73
N VAL A 128 28.89 -9.30 7.80
CA VAL A 128 30.02 -8.58 7.21
C VAL A 128 30.72 -7.70 8.25
N GLU A 129 29.98 -6.93 9.04
CA GLU A 129 30.51 -6.09 10.11
C GLU A 129 31.24 -6.91 11.19
N ALA A 130 30.71 -8.09 11.54
CA ALA A 130 31.32 -9.03 12.46
C ALA A 130 32.50 -9.82 11.84
N GLY A 131 32.81 -9.63 10.56
CA GLY A 131 33.87 -10.35 9.84
C GLY A 131 33.58 -11.81 9.54
N LYS A 132 32.34 -12.29 9.75
CA LYS A 132 31.91 -13.65 9.41
C LYS A 132 31.74 -13.83 7.90
N VAL A 133 31.36 -12.76 7.19
CA VAL A 133 31.30 -12.71 5.73
C VAL A 133 32.38 -11.76 5.23
N VAL A 134 33.28 -12.26 4.39
CA VAL A 134 34.37 -11.47 3.82
C VAL A 134 33.96 -10.91 2.47
N VAL A 135 33.98 -9.57 2.35
CA VAL A 135 33.81 -8.88 1.07
C VAL A 135 35.14 -8.92 0.31
N LYS A 136 35.14 -9.52 -0.88
CA LYS A 136 36.35 -9.67 -1.72
C LYS A 136 36.77 -8.31 -2.28
N ARG A 137 37.57 -7.53 -1.55
CA ARG A 137 38.16 -6.31 -2.12
C ARG A 137 39.34 -6.71 -2.99
N LYS A 138 39.33 -6.39 -4.28
CA LYS A 138 40.54 -6.50 -5.12
C LYS A 138 41.60 -5.58 -4.49
N SER A 139 42.69 -6.16 -3.97
CA SER A 139 43.88 -5.39 -3.67
C SER A 139 44.36 -4.79 -4.98
N VAL A 140 44.43 -3.47 -5.06
CA VAL A 140 45.19 -2.80 -6.11
C VAL A 140 46.66 -3.04 -5.77
N SER A 141 47.15 -4.24 -6.04
CA SER A 141 48.57 -4.60 -5.93
C SER A 141 49.17 -4.45 -7.32
N GLY A 142 49.90 -3.35 -7.52
CA GLY A 142 50.64 -2.99 -8.74
C GLY A 142 50.55 -1.48 -8.95
N SER A 143 51.62 -0.70 -8.89
CA SER A 143 53.05 -0.97 -9.10
C SER A 143 53.93 -0.07 -8.25
#